data_AF-A0A2A9KEE2-F1
#
_entry.id   AF-A0A2A9KEE2-F1
#
_cell.length_a   1.000
_cell.length_b   1.000
_cell.length_c   1.000
_cell.angle_alpha   90.00
_cell.angle_beta   90.00
_cell.angle_gamma   90.00
#
_symmetry.space_group_name_H-M   'P 1'
#
loop_
_entity.id
_entity.type
_entity.pdbx_description
1 polymer ?
#
loop_
_entity_poly.entity_id
_entity_poly.type
_entity_poly.pdbx_seq_one_letter_code
_entity_poly.pdbx_strand_id
1 'polypeptide(L)'
;MDIKKFLPIILVTLSCSSFASEIGEGFVQRNAEGETYLYTTQTIKKNEKILVQYPKENGDIECCKVTSSDGKLLPQGEVTDELNGRDVHVYKLKLRYTKPFIGIAVIGTGASVAGSATELEIKNRNTSVKTCLSQEGVHLFSTKTGDLKTHLYLPLGYDVEPTCDSPGK
;
A
#
# COMPACT_ATOMS: atom_id res chain seq x y z
N MET A 1 -17.90 -50.98 -47.48
CA MET A 1 -18.54 -50.29 -46.34
C MET A 1 -17.43 -49.78 -45.45
N ASP A 2 -17.06 -48.53 -45.67
CA ASP A 2 -15.95 -47.81 -45.03
C ASP A 2 -16.36 -47.28 -43.67
N ILE A 3 -15.61 -47.64 -42.62
CA ILE A 3 -15.77 -47.07 -41.28
C ILE A 3 -14.61 -46.11 -41.04
N LYS A 4 -14.87 -44.82 -41.27
CA LYS A 4 -13.97 -43.71 -40.93
C LYS A 4 -13.82 -43.63 -39.41
N LYS A 5 -12.63 -43.95 -38.90
CA LYS A 5 -12.23 -43.71 -37.52
C LYS A 5 -11.92 -42.22 -37.33
N PHE A 6 -12.82 -41.50 -36.65
CA PHE A 6 -12.55 -40.17 -36.14
C PHE A 6 -11.91 -40.28 -34.74
N LEU A 7 -10.65 -39.85 -34.63
CA LEU A 7 -9.91 -39.76 -33.37
C LEU A 7 -10.17 -38.37 -32.74
N PRO A 8 -10.71 -38.26 -31.52
CA PRO A 8 -10.87 -36.94 -30.90
C PRO A 8 -9.53 -36.50 -30.29
N ILE A 9 -8.99 -35.39 -30.80
CA ILE A 9 -7.83 -34.69 -30.21
C ILE A 9 -8.36 -33.85 -29.05
N ILE A 10 -8.02 -34.23 -27.82
CA ILE A 10 -8.31 -33.45 -26.61
C ILE A 10 -7.21 -32.38 -26.49
N LEU A 11 -7.55 -31.14 -26.80
CA LEU A 11 -6.65 -29.99 -26.69
C LEU A 11 -6.70 -29.47 -25.24
N VAL A 12 -5.72 -29.85 -24.41
CA VAL A 12 -5.57 -29.33 -23.05
C VAL A 12 -4.96 -27.94 -23.12
N THR A 13 -5.78 -26.90 -22.98
CA THR A 13 -5.28 -25.52 -22.82
C THR A 13 -4.76 -25.34 -21.40
N LEU A 14 -3.44 -25.37 -21.23
CA LEU A 14 -2.79 -24.84 -20.02
C LEU A 14 -2.99 -23.31 -20.01
N SER A 15 -4.02 -22.86 -19.29
CA SER A 15 -4.18 -21.44 -18.97
C SER A 15 -3.10 -21.04 -17.97
N CYS A 16 -2.00 -20.48 -18.46
CA CYS A 16 -1.05 -19.75 -17.63
C CYS A 16 -1.76 -18.49 -17.12
N SER A 17 -2.33 -18.56 -15.91
CA SER A 17 -2.74 -17.36 -15.17
C SER A 17 -1.47 -16.56 -14.87
N SER A 18 -1.20 -15.55 -15.67
CA SER A 18 -0.23 -14.52 -15.32
C SER A 18 -0.78 -13.79 -14.11
N PHE A 19 -0.30 -14.14 -12.92
CA PHE A 19 -0.47 -13.30 -11.74
C PHE A 19 0.33 -12.03 -12.00
N ALA A 20 -0.30 -11.05 -12.65
CA ALA A 20 0.25 -9.70 -12.69
C ALA A 20 0.45 -9.28 -11.23
N SER A 21 1.69 -8.96 -10.86
CA SER A 21 2.00 -8.41 -9.54
C SER A 21 1.13 -7.16 -9.36
N GLU A 22 0.14 -7.24 -8.49
CA GLU A 22 -0.70 -6.10 -8.18
C GLU A 22 0.17 -5.03 -7.52
N ILE A 23 0.03 -3.78 -7.98
CA ILE A 23 0.61 -2.65 -7.26
C ILE A 23 -0.41 -2.32 -6.19
N GLY A 24 0.04 -2.05 -4.97
CA GLY A 24 -0.84 -1.31 -4.09
C GLY A 24 -0.10 -0.58 -3.00
N GLU A 25 -0.76 -0.41 -1.87
CA GLU A 25 -0.45 0.70 -0.98
C GLU A 25 -0.60 0.35 0.51
N GLY A 26 -0.12 1.25 1.36
CA GLY A 26 -0.20 1.12 2.79
C GLY A 26 0.41 2.31 3.52
N PHE A 27 0.35 2.28 4.85
CA PHE A 27 1.09 3.23 5.68
C PHE A 27 2.54 2.79 5.83
N VAL A 28 3.47 3.75 5.80
CA VAL A 28 4.78 3.61 6.42
C VAL A 28 4.77 4.37 7.75
N GLN A 29 5.16 3.70 8.84
CA GLN A 29 5.27 4.33 10.15
C GLN A 29 6.63 4.02 10.75
N ARG A 30 7.26 5.02 11.37
CA ARG A 30 8.39 4.79 12.28
C ARG A 30 7.96 4.98 13.72
N ASN A 31 8.21 3.95 14.55
CA ASN A 31 7.93 4.01 15.98
C ASN A 31 9.00 4.79 16.76
N ALA A 32 8.76 5.02 18.05
CA ALA A 32 9.68 5.75 18.93
C ALA A 32 11.03 5.04 19.13
N GLU A 33 11.07 3.70 19.01
CA GLU A 33 12.29 2.88 19.07
C GLU A 33 13.14 2.99 17.80
N GLY A 34 12.59 3.62 16.77
CA GLY A 34 13.26 3.95 15.54
C GLY A 34 13.14 2.89 14.44
N GLU A 35 12.30 1.88 14.64
CA GLU A 35 11.99 0.86 13.65
C GLU A 35 10.87 1.30 12.74
N THR A 36 10.95 0.90 11.47
CA THR A 36 9.98 1.30 10.43
C THR A 36 9.13 0.11 10.03
N TYR A 37 7.82 0.32 9.99
CA TYR A 37 6.82 -0.69 9.70
C TYR A 37 5.98 -0.27 8.49
N LEU A 38 5.57 -1.28 7.72
CA LEU A 38 4.56 -1.18 6.68
C LEU A 38 3.26 -1.80 7.21
N TYR A 39 2.16 -1.08 7.02
CA TYR A 39 0.80 -1.58 7.26
C TYR A 39 0.05 -1.62 5.93
N THR A 40 -0.38 -2.79 5.49
CA THR A 40 -1.04 -2.98 4.20
C THR A 40 -1.96 -4.20 4.23
N THR A 41 -2.99 -4.21 3.39
CA THR A 41 -3.83 -5.40 3.19
C THR A 41 -3.18 -6.44 2.27
N GLN A 42 -2.03 -6.10 1.65
CA GLN A 42 -1.30 -7.02 0.78
C GLN A 42 -0.40 -7.99 1.55
N THR A 43 -0.21 -9.17 0.98
CA THR A 43 0.86 -10.08 1.42
C THR A 43 2.17 -9.65 0.77
N ILE A 44 3.19 -9.40 1.58
CA ILE A 44 4.50 -8.92 1.11
C ILE A 44 5.48 -10.07 0.98
N LYS A 45 6.07 -10.22 -0.21
CA LYS A 45 7.13 -11.20 -0.44
C LYS A 45 8.46 -10.68 0.08
N LYS A 46 9.33 -11.61 0.46
CA LYS A 46 10.70 -11.30 0.85
C LYS A 46 11.40 -10.50 -0.25
N ASN A 47 12.03 -9.39 0.13
CA ASN A 47 12.74 -8.47 -0.75
C ASN A 47 11.86 -7.81 -1.84
N GLU A 48 10.53 -7.84 -1.69
CA GLU A 48 9.65 -7.10 -2.58
C GLU A 48 9.93 -5.59 -2.49
N LYS A 49 9.90 -4.92 -3.66
CA LYS A 49 10.21 -3.50 -3.77
C LYS A 49 9.08 -2.68 -3.17
N ILE A 50 9.43 -1.78 -2.26
CA ILE A 50 8.49 -0.85 -1.63
C ILE A 50 9.06 0.56 -1.78
N LEU A 51 8.27 1.48 -2.30
CA LEU A 51 8.53 2.91 -2.36
C LEU A 51 7.85 3.56 -1.17
N VAL A 52 8.57 4.40 -0.43
CA VAL A 52 8.03 5.02 0.78
C VAL A 52 8.33 6.51 0.81
N GLN A 53 7.34 7.29 1.26
CA GLN A 53 7.58 8.66 1.71
C GLN A 53 8.50 8.65 2.93
N TYR A 54 9.26 9.73 3.07
CA TYR A 54 10.15 9.92 4.21
C TYR A 54 10.27 11.40 4.60
N PRO A 55 10.52 11.69 5.88
CA PRO A 55 10.84 13.04 6.31
C PRO A 55 12.31 13.36 5.98
N LYS A 56 12.54 14.52 5.37
CA LYS A 56 13.86 15.15 5.25
C LYS A 56 14.31 15.69 6.61
N GLU A 57 15.59 16.04 6.70
CA GLU A 57 16.17 16.61 7.93
C GLU A 57 15.45 17.90 8.37
N ASN A 58 15.06 18.73 7.41
CA ASN A 58 14.31 19.98 7.62
C ASN A 58 12.83 19.77 7.98
N GLY A 59 12.33 18.52 7.95
CA GLY A 59 10.95 18.18 8.26
C GLY A 59 10.02 18.05 7.04
N ASP A 60 10.47 18.46 5.85
CA ASP A 60 9.67 18.31 4.64
C ASP A 60 9.50 16.83 4.28
N ILE A 61 8.35 16.47 3.72
CA ILE A 61 8.07 15.11 3.27
C ILE A 61 8.44 14.98 1.79
N GLU A 62 9.19 13.94 1.45
CA GLU A 62 9.58 13.64 0.07
C GLU A 62 9.24 12.20 -0.30
N CYS A 63 9.01 12.00 -1.60
CA CYS A 63 8.87 10.69 -2.23
C CYS A 63 10.02 10.48 -3.25
N CYS A 64 10.60 9.29 -3.37
CA CYS A 64 10.43 8.12 -2.53
C CYS A 64 11.76 7.41 -2.34
N LYS A 65 12.00 6.93 -1.12
CA LYS A 65 13.07 5.96 -0.86
C LYS A 65 12.60 4.58 -1.27
N VAL A 66 13.52 3.81 -1.86
CA VAL A 66 13.30 2.39 -2.15
C VAL A 66 13.73 1.58 -0.94
N THR A 67 12.88 0.65 -0.51
CA THR A 67 13.19 -0.32 0.55
C THR A 67 12.52 -1.66 0.28
N SER A 68 12.62 -2.58 1.24
CA SER A 68 11.98 -3.89 1.23
C SER A 68 11.74 -4.41 2.65
N SER A 69 10.99 -5.51 2.76
CA SER A 69 10.84 -6.32 3.96
C SER A 69 11.54 -7.68 3.83
N ASP A 70 11.75 -8.38 4.94
CA ASP A 70 12.08 -9.80 4.94
C ASP A 70 10.87 -10.70 4.64
N GLY A 71 9.66 -10.12 4.57
CA GLY A 71 8.40 -10.81 4.30
C GLY A 71 7.84 -11.54 5.51
N LYS A 72 8.41 -11.33 6.71
CA LYS A 72 7.91 -11.93 7.94
C LYS A 72 6.74 -11.11 8.47
N LEU A 73 5.59 -11.75 8.61
CA LEU A 73 4.43 -11.16 9.25
C LEU A 73 4.72 -10.92 10.73
N LEU A 74 4.37 -9.74 11.21
CA LEU A 74 4.38 -9.38 12.62
C LEU A 74 2.97 -9.50 13.21
N PRO A 75 2.83 -9.50 14.55
CA PRO A 75 1.52 -9.37 15.18
C PRO A 75 0.73 -8.19 14.58
N GLN A 76 -0.58 -8.36 14.53
CA GLN A 76 -1.48 -7.34 14.00
C GLN A 76 -1.31 -6.02 14.77
N GLY A 77 -1.30 -4.92 14.02
CA GLY A 77 -1.24 -3.58 14.58
C GLY A 77 -2.62 -2.94 14.70
N GLU A 78 -2.66 -1.66 15.04
CA GLU A 78 -3.89 -0.90 15.28
C GLU A 78 -4.57 -0.39 13.99
N VAL A 79 -3.96 -0.61 12.83
CA VAL A 79 -4.49 -0.15 11.53
C VAL A 79 -5.64 -1.04 11.06
N THR A 80 -6.73 -0.43 10.61
CA THR A 80 -7.93 -1.10 10.09
C THR A 80 -8.20 -0.75 8.61
N ASP A 81 -8.84 -1.66 7.86
CA ASP A 81 -9.41 -1.37 6.53
C ASP A 81 -10.89 -1.00 6.68
N GLU A 82 -11.18 0.29 6.70
CA GLU A 82 -12.52 0.86 6.91
C GLU A 82 -13.44 0.70 5.70
N LEU A 83 -12.91 0.38 4.52
CA LEU A 83 -13.71 0.23 3.31
C LEU A 83 -14.19 -1.22 3.13
N ASN A 84 -13.29 -2.19 3.30
CA ASN A 84 -13.57 -3.58 2.96
C ASN A 84 -13.47 -4.55 4.15
N GLY A 85 -13.02 -4.08 5.33
CA GLY A 85 -12.86 -4.93 6.51
C GLY A 85 -11.83 -6.05 6.34
N ARG A 86 -10.84 -5.87 5.46
CA ARG A 86 -9.77 -6.85 5.24
C ARG A 86 -8.73 -6.78 6.36
N ASP A 87 -8.06 -7.90 6.60
CA ASP A 87 -6.93 -7.95 7.52
C ASP A 87 -5.80 -7.02 7.05
N VAL A 88 -5.30 -6.22 7.98
CA VAL A 88 -4.13 -5.36 7.76
C VAL A 88 -2.90 -6.06 8.32
N HIS A 89 -1.98 -6.38 7.42
CA HIS A 89 -0.71 -7.03 7.73
C HIS A 89 0.35 -6.01 8.12
N VAL A 90 1.21 -6.40 9.06
CA VAL A 90 2.33 -5.59 9.53
C VAL A 90 3.67 -6.24 9.14
N TYR A 91 4.55 -5.46 8.54
CA TYR A 91 5.88 -5.90 8.13
C TYR A 91 6.96 -4.92 8.58
N LYS A 92 8.08 -5.44 9.08
CA LYS A 92 9.27 -4.61 9.34
C LYS A 92 9.96 -4.27 8.02
N LEU A 93 10.32 -3.01 7.84
CA LEU A 93 11.09 -2.53 6.69
C LEU A 93 12.57 -2.42 7.02
N LYS A 94 13.43 -2.60 6.01
CA LYS A 94 14.89 -2.45 6.14
C LYS A 94 15.36 -0.98 6.18
N LEU A 95 14.43 -0.03 6.21
CA LEU A 95 14.70 1.39 6.24
C LEU A 95 14.57 1.93 7.66
N ARG A 96 15.40 2.92 8.00
CA ARG A 96 15.32 3.66 9.26
C ARG A 96 15.32 5.15 8.96
N TYR A 97 14.44 5.90 9.62
CA TYR A 97 14.45 7.36 9.60
C TYR A 97 15.08 7.90 10.89
N THR A 98 15.16 9.22 11.03
CA THR A 98 15.73 9.86 12.23
C THR A 98 14.64 10.35 13.19
N LYS A 99 13.46 10.75 12.68
CA LYS A 99 12.29 11.20 13.47
C LYS A 99 11.10 10.23 13.33
N PRO A 100 10.18 10.14 14.31
CA PRO A 100 8.89 9.48 14.13
C PRO A 100 8.14 10.08 12.94
N PHE A 101 7.44 9.23 12.18
CA PHE A 101 6.83 9.62 10.92
C PHE A 101 5.72 8.66 10.54
N ILE A 102 4.64 9.18 9.96
CA ILE A 102 3.59 8.42 9.29
C ILE A 102 3.47 8.98 7.87
N GLY A 103 3.44 8.11 6.87
CA GLY A 103 3.25 8.51 5.48
C GLY A 103 2.81 7.35 4.60
N ILE A 104 2.95 7.54 3.30
CA ILE A 104 2.47 6.60 2.27
C ILE A 104 3.57 5.63 1.83
N ALA A 105 3.20 4.36 1.67
CA ALA A 105 3.98 3.33 1.01
C ALA A 105 3.26 2.83 -0.26
N VAL A 106 4.03 2.56 -1.32
CA VAL A 106 3.57 1.92 -2.56
C VAL A 106 4.40 0.66 -2.79
N ILE A 107 3.73 -0.47 -2.96
CA ILE A 107 4.29 -1.81 -3.08
C ILE A 107 4.25 -2.23 -4.56
N GLY A 108 5.35 -2.82 -5.04
CA GLY A 108 5.42 -3.46 -6.35
C GLY A 108 6.58 -2.97 -7.22
N THR A 109 7.05 -3.85 -8.11
CA THR A 109 8.26 -3.63 -8.92
C THR A 109 8.08 -2.64 -10.07
N GLY A 110 6.85 -2.43 -10.53
CA GLY A 110 6.50 -1.54 -11.65
C GLY A 110 5.88 -0.20 -11.26
N ALA A 111 5.81 0.15 -9.97
CA ALA A 111 5.25 1.43 -9.54
C ALA A 111 6.15 2.59 -9.97
N SER A 112 5.55 3.55 -10.69
CA SER A 112 6.14 4.86 -10.99
C SER A 112 5.32 5.90 -10.25
N VAL A 113 5.95 6.58 -9.29
CA VAL A 113 5.27 7.45 -8.35
C VAL A 113 5.78 8.87 -8.49
N ALA A 114 4.88 9.84 -8.46
CA ALA A 114 5.18 11.25 -8.23
C ALA A 114 4.17 11.80 -7.23
N GLY A 115 4.46 12.90 -6.56
CA GLY A 115 3.49 13.46 -5.63
C GLY A 115 4.07 14.47 -4.67
N SER A 116 3.22 14.88 -3.75
CA SER A 116 3.47 15.85 -2.70
C SER A 116 3.69 15.17 -1.35
N ALA A 117 3.67 15.97 -0.28
CA ALA A 117 3.74 15.51 1.09
C ALA A 117 2.52 14.65 1.51
N THR A 118 1.34 14.94 0.99
CA THR A 118 0.07 14.32 1.43
C THR A 118 -0.55 13.40 0.39
N GLU A 119 -0.04 13.40 -0.84
CA GLU A 119 -0.62 12.63 -1.95
C GLU A 119 0.46 12.10 -2.88
N LEU A 120 0.33 10.84 -3.29
CA LEU A 120 1.16 10.16 -4.28
C LEU A 120 0.31 9.66 -5.44
N GLU A 121 0.69 10.03 -6.66
CA GLU A 121 0.15 9.49 -7.91
C GLU A 121 0.98 8.32 -8.40
N ILE A 122 0.34 7.17 -8.58
CA ILE A 122 0.88 5.98 -9.25
C ILE A 122 0.57 6.11 -10.74
N LYS A 123 1.48 6.74 -11.49
CA LYS A 123 1.28 7.21 -12.87
C LYS A 123 0.78 6.14 -13.82
N ASN A 124 1.33 4.93 -13.74
CA ASN A 124 0.99 3.83 -14.65
C ASN A 124 -0.32 3.11 -14.30
N ARG A 125 -1.03 3.53 -13.25
CA ARG A 125 -2.29 2.91 -12.81
C ARG A 125 -3.45 3.91 -12.70
N ASN A 126 -3.21 5.20 -12.96
CA ASN A 126 -4.18 6.27 -12.71
C ASN A 126 -4.80 6.15 -11.30
N THR A 127 -3.92 5.95 -10.32
CA THR A 127 -4.27 5.74 -8.91
C THR A 127 -3.62 6.83 -8.09
N SER A 128 -4.40 7.53 -7.29
CA SER A 128 -3.91 8.47 -6.28
C SER A 128 -4.02 7.82 -4.91
N VAL A 129 -2.99 7.97 -4.09
CA VAL A 129 -2.97 7.55 -2.69
C VAL A 129 -2.72 8.80 -1.85
N LYS A 130 -3.63 9.12 -0.92
CA LYS A 130 -3.53 10.31 -0.09
C LYS A 130 -3.68 10.00 1.39
N THR A 131 -3.04 10.81 2.22
CA THR A 131 -3.24 10.79 3.68
C THR A 131 -3.81 12.09 4.18
N CYS A 132 -4.68 12.02 5.18
CA CYS A 132 -5.15 13.20 5.93
C CYS A 132 -5.43 12.82 7.38
N LEU A 133 -5.54 13.84 8.25
CA LEU A 133 -5.82 13.69 9.67
C LEU A 133 -7.30 13.90 9.94
N SER A 134 -7.92 12.98 10.66
CA SER A 134 -9.13 13.26 11.43
C SER A 134 -8.75 13.62 12.87
N GLN A 135 -9.73 13.96 13.70
CA GLN A 135 -9.46 14.35 15.08
C GLN A 135 -8.68 13.29 15.86
N GLU A 136 -8.92 12.00 15.62
CA GLU A 136 -8.37 10.90 16.43
C GLU A 136 -7.34 10.04 15.68
N GLY A 137 -7.08 10.30 14.41
CA GLY A 137 -6.29 9.38 13.59
C GLY A 137 -5.86 9.88 12.23
N VAL A 138 -5.14 9.01 11.52
CA VAL A 138 -4.69 9.22 10.14
C VAL A 138 -5.47 8.31 9.22
N HIS A 139 -6.01 8.87 8.15
CA HIS A 139 -6.62 8.12 7.06
C HIS A 139 -5.65 8.01 5.89
N LEU A 140 -5.67 6.86 5.22
CA LEU A 140 -5.07 6.65 3.91
C LEU A 140 -6.15 6.21 2.94
N PHE A 141 -6.31 6.97 1.86
CA PHE A 141 -7.27 6.67 0.80
C PHE A 141 -6.51 6.34 -0.48
N SER A 142 -6.94 5.29 -1.17
CA SER A 142 -6.50 4.98 -2.53
C SER A 142 -7.68 5.12 -3.48
N THR A 143 -7.56 5.99 -4.46
CA THR A 143 -8.58 6.25 -5.47
C THR A 143 -8.03 5.88 -6.84
N LYS A 144 -8.69 4.95 -7.52
CA LYS A 144 -8.35 4.55 -8.89
C LYS A 144 -9.45 4.95 -9.83
N THR A 145 -9.13 5.75 -10.85
CA THR A 145 -10.10 6.24 -11.84
C THR A 145 -11.35 6.86 -11.20
N GLY A 146 -11.19 7.57 -10.07
CA GLY A 146 -12.27 8.22 -9.34
C GLY A 146 -12.97 7.35 -8.27
N ASP A 147 -12.80 6.03 -8.33
CA ASP A 147 -13.39 5.13 -7.34
C ASP A 147 -12.45 4.94 -6.15
N LEU A 148 -12.99 5.06 -4.93
CA LEU A 148 -12.29 4.66 -3.73
C LEU A 148 -12.08 3.13 -3.72
N LYS A 149 -10.83 2.68 -3.59
CA LYS A 149 -10.43 1.27 -3.58
C LYS A 149 -9.86 0.79 -2.25
N THR A 150 -9.26 1.69 -1.48
CA THR A 150 -8.73 1.40 -0.15
C THR A 150 -8.99 2.58 0.78
N HIS A 151 -9.37 2.27 2.01
CA HIS A 151 -9.45 3.23 3.12
C HIS A 151 -8.82 2.56 4.34
N LEU A 152 -7.60 2.94 4.68
CA LEU A 152 -6.97 2.51 5.92
C LEU A 152 -7.10 3.60 6.98
N TYR A 153 -7.28 3.19 8.22
CA TYR A 153 -7.31 4.09 9.37
C TYR A 153 -6.29 3.66 10.41
N LEU A 154 -5.50 4.62 10.89
CA LEU A 154 -4.54 4.45 11.97
C LEU A 154 -4.97 5.36 13.14
N PRO A 155 -5.43 4.81 14.28
CA PRO A 155 -5.68 5.62 15.47
C PRO A 155 -4.37 6.18 16.02
N LEU A 156 -4.41 7.42 16.53
CA LEU A 156 -3.24 8.07 17.15
C LEU A 156 -3.25 7.95 18.68
N GLY A 157 -4.42 7.73 19.28
CA GLY A 157 -4.59 7.69 20.74
C GLY A 157 -4.55 9.06 21.42
N TYR A 158 -4.59 10.14 20.63
CA TYR A 158 -4.69 11.53 21.09
C TYR A 158 -5.29 12.41 19.99
N ASP A 159 -5.82 13.56 20.37
CA ASP A 159 -6.46 14.49 19.45
C ASP A 159 -5.42 15.27 18.62
N VAL A 160 -5.72 15.46 17.33
CA VAL A 160 -4.96 16.29 16.40
C VAL A 160 -5.87 17.23 15.61
N GLU A 161 -5.29 18.31 15.09
CA GLU A 161 -6.01 19.22 14.19
C GLU A 161 -6.36 18.49 12.88
N PRO A 162 -7.65 18.38 12.52
CA PRO A 162 -8.07 17.69 11.31
C PRO A 162 -7.56 18.40 10.05
N THR A 163 -7.09 17.61 9.08
CA THR A 163 -6.69 18.07 7.75
C THR A 163 -7.45 17.40 6.62
N CYS A 164 -8.29 16.40 6.93
CA CYS A 164 -9.21 15.87 5.96
C CYS A 164 -10.23 16.95 5.58
N ASP A 165 -10.51 17.08 4.28
CA ASP A 165 -11.62 17.90 3.82
C ASP A 165 -12.88 17.42 4.55
N SER A 166 -13.58 18.36 5.21
CA SER A 166 -14.92 18.06 5.69
C SER A 166 -15.74 17.58 4.49
N PRO A 167 -16.54 16.50 4.59
CA PRO A 167 -17.46 16.15 3.53
C PRO A 167 -18.27 17.40 3.21
N GLY A 168 -18.07 17.94 2.01
CA GLY A 168 -18.70 19.18 1.58
C GLY A 168 -20.19 19.07 1.81
N LYS A 169 -20.76 20.11 2.43
CA LYS A 169 -22.21 20.33 2.46
C LYS A 169 -22.77 20.44 1.05
#